data_AF-A0A2S9GS20-F1
#
_entry.id   AF-A0A2S9GS20-F1
#
_cell.length_a   1.000
_cell.length_b   1.000
_cell.length_c   1.000
_cell.angle_alpha   90.00
_cell.angle_beta   90.00
_cell.angle_gamma   90.00
#
_symmetry.space_group_name_H-M   'P 1'
#
loop_
_entity.id
_entity.type
_entity.pdbx_description
1 polymer ?
#
loop_
_entity_poly.entity_id
_entity_poly.type
_entity_poly.pdbx_seq_one_letter_code
_entity_poly.pdbx_strand_id
1 'polypeptide(L)' 'AEAVDVVKALKDAKVDVMVSYLPVGSEEADKFYAQCAIDAGVAFVNALPVFIASDPVWAKKFEDAGV' A
#
# COMPACT_ATOMS: atom_id res chain seq x y z
N ALA A 1 10.51 -18.64 4.95
CA ALA A 1 9.66 -17.99 5.98
C ALA A 1 8.21 -18.25 5.61
N GLU A 2 7.33 -18.32 6.61
CA GLU A 2 5.89 -18.44 6.34
C GLU A 2 5.33 -17.09 5.86
N ALA A 3 4.21 -17.14 5.14
CA ALA A 3 3.51 -15.95 4.71
C ALA A 3 2.91 -15.23 5.94
N VAL A 4 2.96 -13.90 5.92
CA VAL A 4 2.41 -13.04 6.97
C VAL A 4 1.15 -12.33 6.48
N ASP A 5 0.23 -12.06 7.40
CA ASP A 5 -0.86 -11.11 7.18
C ASP A 5 -0.30 -9.69 7.33
N VAL A 6 -0.16 -9.00 6.19
CA VAL A 6 0.44 -7.67 6.13
C VAL A 6 -0.44 -6.62 6.81
N VAL A 7 -1.77 -6.68 6.65
CA VAL A 7 -2.70 -5.72 7.27
C VAL A 7 -2.60 -5.83 8.78
N LYS A 8 -2.58 -7.06 9.31
CA LYS A 8 -2.39 -7.30 10.74
C LYS A 8 -1.04 -6.76 11.21
N ALA A 9 0.04 -7.06 10.49
CA ALA A 9 1.38 -6.60 10.86
C ALA A 9 1.47 -5.06 10.93
N LEU A 10 0.86 -4.35 9.98
CA LEU A 10 0.80 -2.88 9.98
C LEU A 10 0.03 -2.31 11.18
N LYS A 11 -1.14 -2.90 11.49
CA LYS A 11 -1.98 -2.51 12.63
C LYS A 11 -1.28 -2.78 13.97
N ASP A 12 -0.71 -3.96 14.14
CA ASP A 12 0.00 -4.38 15.36
C ASP A 12 1.21 -3.47 15.63
N ALA A 13 1.91 -3.07 14.57
CA ALA A 13 3.05 -2.16 14.65
C ALA A 13 2.65 -0.67 14.75
N LYS A 14 1.36 -0.34 14.64
CA LYS A 14 0.83 1.04 14.66
C LYS A 14 1.55 1.95 13.66
N VAL A 15 1.69 1.46 12.43
CA VAL A 15 2.41 2.17 11.37
C VAL A 15 1.60 3.38 10.92
N ASP A 16 2.25 4.53 10.79
CA ASP A 16 1.62 5.72 10.21
C ASP A 16 1.82 5.80 8.68
N VAL A 17 3.00 5.38 8.20
CA VAL A 17 3.39 5.47 6.78
C VAL A 17 4.11 4.19 6.32
N MET A 18 3.72 3.64 5.18
CA MET A 18 4.42 2.57 4.47
C MET A 18 5.07 3.10 3.20
N VAL A 19 6.37 2.81 3.01
CA VAL A 19 7.11 3.19 1.80
C VAL A 19 7.41 1.95 0.96
N SER A 20 6.96 1.94 -0.29
CA SER A 20 7.20 0.83 -1.23
C SER A 20 8.47 1.06 -2.03
N TYR A 21 9.46 0.19 -1.80
CA TYR A 21 10.74 0.10 -2.53
C TYR A 21 10.92 -1.28 -3.18
N LEU A 22 9.86 -1.83 -3.77
CA LEU A 22 9.95 -3.11 -4.49
C LEU A 22 10.81 -2.99 -5.78
N PRO A 23 11.15 -4.10 -6.45
CA PRO A 23 11.77 -4.02 -7.77
C PRO A 23 10.82 -3.43 -8.83
N VAL A 24 11.35 -2.65 -9.77
CA VAL A 24 10.60 -2.17 -10.94
C VAL A 24 9.95 -3.35 -11.68
N GLY A 25 8.70 -3.17 -12.12
CA GLY A 25 7.90 -4.21 -12.77
C GLY A 25 7.01 -5.03 -11.82
N SER A 26 7.12 -4.81 -10.51
CA SER A 26 6.32 -5.51 -9.49
C SER A 26 4.90 -4.93 -9.32
N GLU A 27 4.16 -4.73 -10.41
CA GLU A 27 2.87 -4.04 -10.41
C GLU A 27 1.82 -4.70 -9.51
N GLU A 28 1.66 -6.03 -9.59
CA GLU A 28 0.69 -6.76 -8.77
C GLU A 28 1.04 -6.69 -7.28
N ALA A 29 2.32 -6.82 -6.95
CA ALA A 29 2.78 -6.76 -5.57
C ALA A 29 2.62 -5.34 -4.99
N ASP A 30 2.95 -4.31 -5.76
CA ASP A 30 2.84 -2.93 -5.30
C ASP A 30 1.38 -2.53 -5.06
N LYS A 31 0.47 -2.95 -5.95
CA LYS A 31 -0.98 -2.81 -5.78
C LYS A 31 -1.50 -3.61 -4.58
N PHE A 32 -0.98 -4.81 -4.33
CA PHE A 32 -1.30 -5.58 -3.13
C PHE A 32 -0.93 -4.82 -1.85
N TYR A 33 0.30 -4.30 -1.76
CA TYR A 33 0.72 -3.53 -0.58
C TYR A 33 -0.04 -2.21 -0.45
N ALA A 34 -0.38 -1.53 -1.54
CA ALA A 34 -1.24 -0.35 -1.49
C ALA A 34 -2.63 -0.67 -0.93
N GLN A 35 -3.23 -1.80 -1.31
CA GLN A 35 -4.49 -2.24 -0.71
C GLN A 35 -4.32 -2.56 0.78
N CYS A 36 -3.22 -3.22 1.17
CA CYS A 36 -2.94 -3.45 2.59
C CYS A 36 -2.78 -2.14 3.39
N ALA A 37 -2.20 -1.10 2.79
CA ALA A 37 -2.08 0.23 3.40
C ALA A 37 -3.47 0.83 3.66
N ILE A 38 -4.34 0.80 2.65
CA ILE A 38 -5.74 1.25 2.73
C ILE A 38 -6.48 0.49 3.84
N ASP A 39 -6.45 -0.83 3.82
CA ASP A 39 -7.16 -1.69 4.77
C ASP A 39 -6.62 -1.55 6.22
N ALA A 40 -5.37 -1.09 6.35
CA ALA A 40 -4.72 -0.81 7.62
C ALA A 40 -4.91 0.62 8.13
N GLY A 41 -5.38 1.55 7.29
CA GLY A 41 -5.44 2.97 7.64
C GLY A 41 -4.07 3.64 7.67
N VAL A 42 -3.17 3.23 6.77
CA VAL A 42 -1.76 3.66 6.72
C VAL A 42 -1.50 4.45 5.45
N ALA A 43 -0.81 5.58 5.57
CA ALA A 43 -0.41 6.36 4.39
C ALA A 43 0.60 5.59 3.54
N PHE A 44 0.52 5.72 2.21
CA PHE A 44 1.35 4.95 1.29
C PHE A 44 2.22 5.84 0.41
N VAL A 45 3.53 5.59 0.41
CA VAL A 45 4.51 6.29 -0.44
C VAL A 45 5.06 5.30 -1.47
N ASN A 46 4.70 5.50 -2.74
CA ASN A 46 5.23 4.67 -3.82
C ASN A 46 6.54 5.25 -4.38
N ALA A 47 7.64 4.49 -4.31
CA ALA A 47 8.92 4.86 -4.95
C ALA A 47 9.13 4.20 -6.32
N LEU A 48 8.09 3.59 -6.87
CA LEU A 48 8.12 2.79 -8.10
C LEU A 48 7.33 3.47 -9.21
N PRO A 49 7.65 3.19 -10.49
CA PRO A 49 6.89 3.70 -11.62
C PRO A 49 5.58 2.92 -11.85
N VAL A 50 4.92 2.47 -10.78
CA VAL A 50 3.60 1.81 -10.84
C VAL A 50 2.54 2.87 -10.59
N PHE A 51 1.52 2.91 -11.45
CA PHE A 51 0.44 3.88 -11.32
C PHE A 51 -0.48 3.50 -10.16
N ILE A 52 -0.30 4.22 -9.05
CA ILE A 52 -1.14 4.16 -7.84
C ILE A 52 -1.70 5.56 -7.59
N ALA A 53 -0.85 6.50 -7.15
CA ALA A 53 -1.30 7.87 -6.92
C ALA A 53 -1.77 8.59 -8.19
N SER A 54 -1.25 8.21 -9.36
CA SER A 54 -1.64 8.77 -10.66
C SER A 54 -2.76 7.99 -11.36
N ASP A 55 -3.19 6.86 -10.81
CA ASP A 55 -4.35 6.11 -11.30
C ASP A 55 -5.60 6.61 -10.56
N PRO A 56 -6.60 7.20 -11.26
CA PRO A 56 -7.81 7.73 -10.62
C PRO A 56 -8.58 6.70 -9.78
N VAL A 57 -8.52 5.42 -10.14
CA VAL A 57 -9.18 4.35 -9.37
C VAL A 57 -8.52 4.18 -8.02
N TRP A 58 -7.19 4.19 -7.98
CA TRP A 58 -6.43 4.06 -6.73
C TRP A 58 -6.50 5.34 -5.90
N ALA A 59 -6.33 6.50 -6.52
CA ALA A 59 -6.51 7.79 -5.84
C ALA A 59 -7.85 7.86 -5.11
N LYS A 60 -8.95 7.49 -5.80
CA LYS A 60 -10.28 7.44 -5.18
C LYS A 60 -10.37 6.45 -4.02
N LYS A 61 -9.74 5.27 -4.12
CA LYS A 61 -9.75 4.31 -3.00
C LYS A 61 -9.08 4.85 -1.74
N PHE A 62 -7.96 5.56 -1.89
CA PHE A 62 -7.27 6.21 -0.77
C PHE A 62 -8.14 7.33 -0.17
N GLU A 63 -8.69 8.20 -1.03
CA GLU A 63 -9.62 9.27 -0.62
C GLU A 63 -10.86 8.74 0.13
N ASP A 64 -11.54 7.73 -0.42
CA ASP A 64 -12.74 7.11 0.18
C ASP A 64 -12.44 6.45 1.54
N ALA A 65 -11.20 5.98 1.74
CA ALA A 65 -10.74 5.38 2.99
C ALA A 65 -10.20 6.42 4.00
N GLY A 66 -10.06 7.68 3.61
CA GLY A 66 -9.56 8.75 4.46
C GLY A 66 -8.06 8.66 4.79
N VAL A 67 -7.27 8.08 3.88
CA VAL A 67 -5.82 7.89 3.99
C VAL A 67 -5.05 8.50 2.83
#